data_AF-A0A382XUJ1-F1
#
_entry.id   AF-A0A382XUJ1-F1
#
_cell.length_a   1.000
_cell.length_b   1.000
_cell.length_c   1.000
_cell.angle_alpha   90.00
_cell.angle_beta   90.00
_cell.angle_gamma   90.00
#
_symmetry.space_group_name_H-M   'P 1'
#
loop_
_entity.id
_entity.type
_entity.pdbx_description
1 polymer ?
#
loop_
_entity_poly.entity_id
_entity_poly.type
_entity_poly.pdbx_seq_one_letter_code
_entity_poly.pdbx_strand_id
1 'polypeptide(L)'
;AAVGYYMSTTLLAVLTGVLMFNLVNPGANMNAESVKQRLEEKSKDLEHEMGVVQETKKEGASIGALAEKLLLMLVTDNLLESMVNMKLLPLIVFSIVFAGMLTTLGKRSQAIGDLVVSANDALLEFILLLIKVAPLGIFCMVTAKFGTAFAKGTFVEEMTQLAKYMTTVLGGLGIHFLVTLPLILWITTKRNPYLFMKQMFDALMMAFSTASSAATLPVTMECAEQNAKVSRRSIDFVLPLGATINMDGTALYEAAAALFIANVYALT
;
A
#
# COMPACT_ATOMS: atom_id res chain seq x y z
N ALA A 1 -14.09 -17.83 3.16
CA ALA A 1 -12.99 -18.41 2.35
C ALA A 1 -12.28 -17.35 1.51
N ALA A 2 -12.94 -16.69 0.54
CA ALA A 2 -12.31 -15.69 -0.33
C ALA A 2 -11.65 -14.52 0.43
N VAL A 3 -12.36 -13.90 1.39
CA VAL A 3 -11.79 -12.81 2.20
C VAL A 3 -10.56 -13.27 3.00
N GLY A 4 -10.61 -14.46 3.61
CA GLY A 4 -9.46 -15.02 4.33
C GLY A 4 -8.27 -15.30 3.41
N TYR A 5 -8.53 -15.75 2.17
CA TYR A 5 -7.50 -15.88 1.14
C TYR A 5 -6.86 -14.52 0.84
N TYR A 6 -7.65 -13.48 0.55
CA TYR A 6 -7.13 -12.13 0.29
C TYR A 6 -6.30 -11.56 1.44
N MET A 7 -6.80 -11.66 2.68
CA MET A 7 -6.03 -11.20 3.84
C MET A 7 -4.70 -11.96 3.99
N SER A 8 -4.69 -13.27 3.72
CA SER A 8 -3.48 -14.08 3.81
C SER A 8 -2.47 -13.74 2.69
N THR A 9 -2.92 -13.54 1.44
CA THR A 9 -2.03 -13.22 0.33
C THR A 9 -1.48 -11.81 0.44
N THR A 10 -2.29 -10.85 0.90
CA THR A 10 -1.84 -9.49 1.16
C THR A 10 -0.81 -9.46 2.29
N LEU A 11 -1.02 -10.21 3.38
CA LEU A 11 -0.03 -10.35 4.45
C LEU A 11 1.29 -10.94 3.92
N LEU A 12 1.22 -12.01 3.12
CA LEU A 12 2.40 -12.62 2.51
C LEU A 12 3.11 -11.65 1.54
N ALA A 13 2.36 -10.82 0.81
CA ALA A 13 2.91 -9.79 -0.06
C ALA A 13 3.69 -8.73 0.73
N VAL A 14 3.11 -8.23 1.82
CA VAL A 14 3.78 -7.29 2.74
C VAL A 14 5.04 -7.91 3.32
N LEU A 15 4.98 -9.14 3.81
CA LEU A 15 6.15 -9.86 4.34
C LEU A 15 7.24 -10.02 3.28
N THR A 16 6.87 -10.34 2.04
CA THR A 16 7.80 -10.44 0.91
C THR A 16 8.45 -9.08 0.63
N GLY A 17 7.68 -7.98 0.66
CA GLY A 17 8.19 -6.61 0.50
C GLY A 17 9.17 -6.22 1.60
N VAL A 18 8.83 -6.47 2.86
CA VAL A 18 9.70 -6.20 4.02
C VAL A 18 10.98 -7.04 3.95
N LEU A 19 10.87 -8.32 3.58
CA LEU A 19 12.03 -9.20 3.42
C LEU A 19 12.95 -8.70 2.29
N MET A 20 12.38 -8.35 1.14
CA MET A 20 13.15 -7.78 0.03
C MET A 20 13.81 -6.45 0.41
N PHE A 21 13.10 -5.61 1.16
CA PHE A 21 13.64 -4.36 1.67
C PHE A 21 14.86 -4.60 2.56
N ASN A 22 14.78 -5.55 3.49
CA ASN A 22 15.89 -5.87 4.38
C ASN A 22 17.10 -6.48 3.63
N LEU A 23 16.86 -7.20 2.54
CA LEU A 23 17.93 -7.78 1.71
C LEU A 23 18.66 -6.73 0.85
N VAL A 24 17.92 -5.81 0.23
CA VAL A 24 18.49 -4.79 -0.67
C VAL A 24 18.97 -3.56 0.12
N ASN A 25 18.32 -3.30 1.26
CA ASN A 25 18.52 -2.18 2.17
C ASN A 25 18.64 -0.83 1.44
N PRO A 26 17.60 -0.41 0.69
CA PRO A 26 17.63 0.87 -0.01
C PRO A 26 17.60 2.01 1.02
N GLY A 27 18.42 3.04 0.79
CA GLY A 27 18.57 4.20 1.68
C GLY A 27 19.71 4.10 2.72
N ALA A 28 20.31 2.93 2.96
CA ALA A 28 21.29 2.70 4.03
C ALA A 28 22.62 3.47 3.94
N ASN A 29 22.90 4.15 2.81
CA ASN A 29 24.16 4.88 2.57
C ASN A 29 23.96 6.40 2.43
N MET A 30 22.79 6.95 2.75
CA MET A 30 22.62 8.40 2.75
C MET A 30 23.31 8.97 4.00
N ASN A 31 24.37 9.76 3.80
CA ASN A 31 25.22 10.34 4.85
C ASN A 31 24.41 10.81 6.06
N ALA A 32 24.62 10.19 7.22
CA ALA A 32 23.95 10.48 8.48
C ALA A 32 24.06 11.97 8.90
N GLU A 33 25.07 12.70 8.41
CA GLU A 33 25.21 14.16 8.59
C GLU A 33 24.18 14.96 7.78
N SER A 34 23.88 14.55 6.55
CA SER A 34 22.86 15.20 5.72
C SER A 34 21.44 14.97 6.24
N VAL A 35 21.22 13.87 6.98
CA VAL A 35 19.93 13.54 7.58
C VAL A 35 19.71 14.33 8.87
N LYS A 36 20.73 14.51 9.72
CA LYS A 36 20.65 15.41 10.89
C LYS A 36 20.31 16.83 10.49
N GLN A 37 20.95 17.37 9.45
CA GLN A 37 20.69 18.72 8.96
C GLN A 37 19.28 18.88 8.38
N ARG A 38 18.75 17.86 7.68
CA ARG A 38 17.38 17.84 7.14
C ARG A 38 16.30 17.64 8.21
N LEU A 39 16.60 16.87 9.26
CA LEU A 39 15.73 16.72 10.42
C LEU A 39 15.69 18.01 11.25
N GLU A 40 16.80 18.75 11.37
CA GLU A 40 16.86 20.06 12.02
C GLU A 40 16.16 21.19 11.24
N GLU A 41 16.13 21.12 9.90
CA GLU A 41 15.35 22.06 9.08
C GLU A 41 13.85 21.74 9.08
N LYS A 42 13.45 20.46 9.11
CA LYS A 42 12.03 20.03 9.18
C LYS A 42 11.44 20.02 10.58
N SER A 43 12.24 19.96 11.64
CA SER A 43 11.77 19.97 13.03
C SER A 43 11.11 21.28 13.43
N LYS A 44 11.29 22.37 12.68
CA LYS A 44 10.52 23.61 12.87
C LYS A 44 9.06 23.54 12.43
N ASP A 45 8.69 22.56 11.58
CA ASP A 45 7.34 22.41 11.04
C ASP A 45 6.63 21.11 11.50
N LEU A 46 7.32 20.21 12.20
CA LEU A 46 6.85 18.86 12.56
C LEU A 46 7.15 18.48 14.02
N GLU A 47 6.84 19.37 14.97
CA GLU A 47 6.98 19.07 16.41
C GLU A 47 5.97 18.02 16.93
N HIS A 48 4.92 17.70 16.17
CA HIS A 48 3.80 16.89 16.69
C HIS A 48 3.87 15.37 16.38
N GLU A 49 4.74 14.93 15.47
CA GLU A 49 4.88 13.51 15.10
C GLU A 49 6.05 12.80 15.81
N MET A 50 7.00 13.55 16.37
CA MET A 50 8.21 13.01 16.99
C MET A 50 8.00 12.40 18.40
N GLY A 51 6.83 12.58 19.01
CA GLY A 51 6.52 12.02 20.34
C GLY A 51 6.46 10.48 20.36
N VAL A 52 6.19 9.83 19.23
CA VAL A 52 6.02 8.36 19.18
C VAL A 52 7.36 7.63 19.04
N VAL A 53 8.35 8.25 18.37
CA VAL A 53 9.64 7.64 18.02
C VAL A 53 10.65 7.73 19.18
N GLN A 54 10.56 8.77 20.02
CA GLN A 54 11.50 8.96 21.14
C GLN A 54 11.29 7.96 22.28
N GLU A 55 10.08 7.45 22.48
CA GLU A 55 9.81 6.44 23.51
C GLU A 55 10.23 5.01 23.10
N THR A 56 10.32 4.71 21.81
CA THR A 56 10.66 3.35 21.33
C THR A 56 12.10 2.96 21.64
N LYS A 57 12.97 3.93 21.97
CA LYS A 57 14.37 3.69 22.32
C LYS A 57 14.60 3.33 23.79
N LYS A 58 13.62 3.53 24.67
CA LYS A 58 13.84 3.45 26.13
C LYS A 58 13.46 2.13 26.79
N GLU A 59 12.69 1.27 26.15
CA GLU A 59 12.29 0.00 26.75
C GLU A 59 12.60 -1.17 25.81
N GLY A 60 13.29 -2.17 26.33
CA GLY A 60 13.53 -3.44 25.66
C GLY A 60 12.18 -4.04 25.26
N ALA A 61 11.82 -3.88 23.99
CA ALA A 61 10.48 -4.10 23.51
C ALA A 61 10.14 -5.61 23.50
N SER A 62 9.53 -6.08 24.58
CA SER A 62 8.76 -7.32 24.57
C SER A 62 7.69 -7.21 23.49
N ILE A 63 7.46 -8.29 22.73
CA ILE A 63 6.39 -8.38 21.71
C ILE A 63 5.03 -7.96 22.30
N GLY A 64 4.82 -8.22 23.60
CA GLY A 64 3.61 -7.78 24.31
C GLY A 64 3.47 -6.27 24.45
N ALA A 65 4.56 -5.55 24.76
CA ALA A 65 4.53 -4.08 24.90
C ALA A 65 4.31 -3.38 23.55
N LEU A 66 4.85 -3.94 22.46
CA LEU A 66 4.57 -3.46 21.10
C LEU A 66 3.12 -3.70 20.70
N ALA A 67 2.57 -4.88 21.01
CA ALA A 67 1.17 -5.18 20.73
C ALA A 67 0.22 -4.27 21.51
N GLU A 68 0.50 -4.00 22.78
CA GLU A 68 -0.26 -3.07 23.60
C GLU A 68 -0.21 -1.65 23.04
N LYS A 69 0.98 -1.16 22.68
CA LYS A 69 1.14 0.18 22.08
C LYS A 69 0.40 0.29 20.75
N LEU A 70 0.46 -0.74 19.89
CA LEU A 70 -0.29 -0.78 18.63
C LEU A 70 -1.81 -0.79 18.86
N LEU A 71 -2.30 -1.52 19.88
CA LEU A 71 -3.71 -1.52 20.24
C LEU A 71 -4.16 -0.15 20.76
N LEU A 72 -3.34 0.51 21.59
CA LEU A 72 -3.64 1.86 22.07
C LEU A 72 -3.67 2.88 20.92
N MET A 73 -2.85 2.70 19.88
CA MET A 73 -2.90 3.54 18.67
C MET A 73 -4.14 3.33 17.80
N LEU A 74 -4.92 2.26 18.01
CA LEU A 74 -6.19 2.03 17.27
C LEU A 74 -7.36 2.81 17.86
N VAL A 75 -7.28 3.18 19.13
CA VAL A 75 -8.36 3.86 19.86
C VAL A 75 -7.98 5.31 20.10
N THR A 76 -8.97 6.19 20.10
CA THR A 76 -8.77 7.60 20.44
C THR A 76 -9.75 8.04 21.51
N ASP A 77 -9.25 8.83 22.45
CA ASP A 77 -10.07 9.48 23.46
C ASP A 77 -10.88 10.65 22.86
N ASN A 78 -10.39 11.23 21.75
CA ASN A 78 -11.02 12.36 21.10
C ASN A 78 -10.92 12.29 19.56
N LEU A 79 -12.07 12.06 18.92
CA LEU A 79 -12.16 11.93 17.48
C LEU A 79 -11.85 13.25 16.75
N LEU A 80 -12.30 14.40 17.27
CA LEU A 80 -12.04 15.71 16.66
C LEU A 80 -10.56 16.05 16.71
N GLU A 81 -9.91 15.80 17.85
CA GLU A 81 -8.46 15.94 17.97
C GLU A 81 -7.74 15.05 16.96
N SER A 82 -8.24 13.83 16.74
CA SER A 82 -7.66 12.89 15.78
C SER A 82 -7.79 13.39 14.34
N MET A 83 -8.90 14.06 13.99
CA MET A 83 -9.06 14.70 12.68
C MET A 83 -8.09 15.86 12.48
N VAL A 84 -7.94 16.72 13.50
CA VAL A 84 -7.04 17.88 13.44
C VAL A 84 -5.58 17.44 13.35
N ASN A 85 -5.19 16.45 14.16
CA ASN A 85 -3.82 15.93 14.21
C ASN A 85 -3.56 14.83 13.16
N MET A 86 -4.46 14.60 12.22
CA MET A 86 -4.33 13.60 11.15
C MET A 86 -3.96 12.19 11.65
N LYS A 87 -4.47 11.80 12.83
CA LYS A 87 -4.30 10.45 13.39
C LYS A 87 -5.19 9.47 12.61
N LEU A 88 -4.71 8.99 11.46
CA LEU A 88 -5.50 8.20 10.51
C LEU A 88 -5.99 6.86 11.08
N LEU A 89 -5.16 6.16 11.86
CA LEU A 89 -5.48 4.80 12.31
C LEU A 89 -6.74 4.76 13.21
N PRO A 90 -6.88 5.59 14.27
CA PRO A 90 -8.13 5.68 15.03
C PRO A 90 -9.34 6.13 14.19
N LEU A 91 -9.14 7.05 13.23
CA LEU A 91 -10.22 7.51 12.34
C LEU A 91 -10.75 6.38 11.46
N ILE A 92 -9.87 5.50 10.96
CA ILE A 92 -10.25 4.33 10.17
C ILE A 92 -11.05 3.35 11.04
N VAL A 93 -10.56 3.03 12.23
CA VAL A 93 -11.25 2.10 13.17
C VAL A 93 -12.62 2.64 13.54
N PHE A 94 -12.72 3.92 13.90
CA PHE A 94 -13.98 4.58 14.16
C PHE A 94 -14.92 4.51 12.95
N SER A 95 -14.43 4.82 11.74
CA SER A 95 -15.23 4.83 10.52
C SER A 95 -15.80 3.44 10.18
N ILE A 96 -15.02 2.36 10.38
CA ILE A 96 -15.47 0.98 10.18
C ILE A 96 -16.59 0.63 11.17
N VAL A 97 -16.39 0.93 12.46
CA VAL A 97 -17.40 0.67 13.50
C VAL A 97 -18.66 1.50 13.25
N PHE A 98 -18.50 2.78 12.90
CA PHE A 98 -19.60 3.69 12.60
C PHE A 98 -20.39 3.23 11.37
N ALA A 99 -19.72 2.89 10.27
CA ALA A 99 -20.36 2.32 9.08
C ALA A 99 -21.10 1.01 9.42
N GLY A 100 -20.47 0.13 10.21
CA GLY A 100 -21.11 -1.09 10.72
C GLY A 100 -22.40 -0.80 11.50
N MET A 101 -22.37 0.18 12.42
CA MET A 101 -23.58 0.59 13.14
C MET A 101 -24.67 1.13 12.21
N LEU A 102 -24.32 1.95 11.22
CA LEU A 102 -25.30 2.47 10.24
C LEU A 102 -26.01 1.33 9.49
N THR A 103 -25.32 0.22 9.18
CA THR A 103 -25.98 -0.94 8.52
C THR A 103 -27.03 -1.61 9.39
N THR A 104 -26.88 -1.59 10.72
CA THR A 104 -27.85 -2.20 11.65
C THR A 104 -29.11 -1.36 11.85
N LEU A 105 -29.02 -0.04 11.63
CA LEU A 105 -30.13 0.91 11.75
C LEU A 105 -31.06 0.93 10.51
N GLY A 106 -30.63 0.29 9.41
CA GLY A 106 -31.42 0.12 8.19
C GLY A 106 -31.89 1.44 7.57
N LYS A 107 -33.19 1.59 7.34
CA LYS A 107 -33.75 2.79 6.68
C LYS A 107 -33.57 4.09 7.48
N ARG A 108 -33.36 4.02 8.80
CA ARG A 108 -33.22 5.22 9.65
C ARG A 108 -31.90 5.97 9.40
N SER A 109 -30.87 5.26 8.97
CA SER A 109 -29.52 5.78 8.68
C SER A 109 -29.30 6.08 7.20
N GLN A 110 -30.29 5.83 6.34
CA GLN A 110 -30.13 5.93 4.88
C GLN A 110 -29.66 7.32 4.44
N ALA A 111 -30.26 8.39 4.98
CA ALA A 111 -29.85 9.75 4.64
C ALA A 111 -28.38 10.06 4.97
N ILE A 112 -27.84 9.46 6.04
CA ILE A 112 -26.42 9.62 6.41
C ILE A 112 -25.55 8.82 5.45
N GLY A 113 -25.94 7.58 5.13
CA GLY A 113 -25.23 6.74 4.16
C GLY A 113 -25.13 7.41 2.79
N ASP A 114 -26.26 7.92 2.28
CA ASP A 114 -26.34 8.58 0.97
C ASP A 114 -25.49 9.86 0.94
N LEU A 115 -25.44 10.62 2.04
CA LEU A 115 -24.57 11.79 2.17
C LEU A 115 -23.09 11.39 2.12
N VAL A 116 -22.69 10.35 2.86
CA VAL A 116 -21.30 9.87 2.88
C VAL A 116 -20.86 9.38 1.50
N VAL A 117 -21.71 8.63 0.79
CA VAL A 117 -21.44 8.17 -0.57
C VAL A 117 -21.31 9.37 -1.53
N SER A 118 -22.26 10.31 -1.48
CA SER A 118 -22.23 11.50 -2.36
C SER A 118 -21.00 12.37 -2.10
N ALA A 119 -20.59 12.51 -0.84
CA ALA A 119 -19.37 13.23 -0.47
C ALA A 119 -18.12 12.50 -0.97
N ASN A 120 -18.06 11.18 -0.84
CA ASN A 120 -16.97 10.38 -1.38
C ASN A 120 -16.87 10.51 -2.91
N ASP A 121 -17.99 10.46 -3.63
CA ASP A 121 -18.00 10.63 -5.09
C ASP A 121 -17.48 12.01 -5.51
N ALA A 122 -17.91 13.07 -4.82
CA ALA A 122 -17.39 14.41 -5.05
C ALA A 122 -15.88 14.53 -4.76
N LEU A 123 -15.40 13.87 -3.70
CA LEU A 123 -13.97 13.83 -3.37
C LEU A 123 -13.17 13.05 -4.42
N LEU A 124 -13.69 11.92 -4.92
CA LEU A 124 -13.04 11.14 -5.98
C LEU A 124 -12.94 11.95 -7.28
N GLU A 125 -14.00 12.66 -7.68
CA GLU A 125 -13.96 13.56 -8.85
C GLU A 125 -12.93 14.68 -8.69
N PHE A 126 -12.84 15.25 -7.48
CA PHE A 126 -11.81 16.25 -7.17
C PHE A 126 -10.39 15.66 -7.24
N ILE A 127 -10.17 14.45 -6.72
CA ILE A 127 -8.88 13.76 -6.83
C ILE A 127 -8.52 13.47 -8.30
N LEU A 128 -9.48 13.05 -9.12
CA LEU A 128 -9.27 12.82 -10.55
C LEU A 128 -8.87 14.11 -11.28
N LEU A 129 -9.43 15.26 -10.88
CA LEU A 129 -8.99 16.56 -11.38
C LEU A 129 -7.55 16.86 -10.98
N LEU A 130 -7.16 16.63 -9.72
CA LEU A 130 -5.78 16.83 -9.25
C LEU A 130 -4.79 15.92 -9.99
N ILE A 131 -5.15 14.66 -10.26
CA ILE A 131 -4.32 13.74 -11.04
C ILE A 131 -4.05 14.26 -12.46
N LYS A 132 -4.97 15.01 -13.08
CA LYS A 132 -4.71 15.65 -14.39
C LYS A 132 -3.62 16.72 -14.32
N VAL A 133 -3.48 17.40 -13.18
CA VAL A 133 -2.45 18.44 -12.96
C VAL A 133 -1.16 17.83 -12.40
N ALA A 134 -1.24 16.67 -11.74
CA ALA A 134 -0.12 15.99 -11.12
C ALA A 134 1.13 15.80 -12.01
N PRO A 135 1.03 15.51 -13.34
CA PRO A 135 2.21 15.38 -14.20
C PRO A 135 3.14 16.60 -14.16
N LEU A 136 2.57 17.81 -14.12
CA LEU A 136 3.35 19.04 -14.01
C LEU A 136 4.03 19.16 -12.64
N GLY A 137 3.30 18.85 -11.56
CA GLY A 137 3.85 18.87 -10.20
C GLY A 137 4.99 17.86 -10.01
N ILE A 138 4.78 16.63 -10.48
CA ILE A 138 5.79 15.56 -10.46
C ILE A 138 7.01 15.95 -11.29
N PHE A 139 6.80 16.51 -12.50
CA PHE A 139 7.90 17.00 -13.33
C PHE A 139 8.75 18.04 -12.59
N CYS A 140 8.12 19.04 -11.97
CA CYS A 140 8.82 20.05 -11.19
C CYS A 140 9.57 19.46 -9.98
N MET A 141 8.93 18.56 -9.22
CA MET A 141 9.55 17.92 -8.05
C MET A 141 10.75 17.05 -8.43
N VAL A 142 10.62 16.22 -9.46
CA VAL A 142 11.69 15.34 -9.94
C VAL A 142 12.85 16.17 -10.49
N THR A 143 12.55 17.19 -11.31
CA THR A 143 13.56 18.11 -11.86
C THR A 143 14.31 18.84 -10.74
N ALA A 144 13.62 19.32 -9.72
CA ALA A 144 14.25 19.98 -8.57
C ALA A 144 15.16 19.01 -7.79
N LYS A 145 14.72 17.77 -7.56
CA LYS A 145 15.52 16.76 -6.85
C LYS A 145 16.77 16.38 -7.63
N PHE A 146 16.67 16.11 -8.94
CA PHE A 146 17.86 15.79 -9.73
C PHE A 146 18.76 16.99 -10.00
N GLY A 147 18.20 18.19 -10.15
CA GLY A 147 18.98 19.42 -10.27
C GLY A 147 19.85 19.69 -9.03
N THR A 148 19.27 19.51 -7.83
CA THR A 148 20.03 19.65 -6.57
C THR A 148 21.07 18.55 -6.39
N ALA A 149 20.76 17.30 -6.77
CA ALA A 149 21.72 16.20 -6.74
C ALA A 149 22.89 16.41 -7.70
N PHE A 150 22.62 16.94 -8.90
CA PHE A 150 23.64 17.28 -9.89
C PHE A 150 24.56 18.40 -9.38
N ALA A 151 23.98 19.48 -8.82
CA ALA A 151 24.75 20.58 -8.26
C ALA A 151 25.66 20.17 -7.09
N LYS A 152 25.26 19.16 -6.30
CA LYS A 152 26.04 18.62 -5.18
C LYS A 152 27.03 17.50 -5.58
N GLY A 153 27.03 17.08 -6.84
CA GLY A 153 27.85 15.95 -7.31
C GLY A 153 27.37 14.57 -6.83
N THR A 154 26.22 14.47 -6.16
CA THR A 154 25.66 13.23 -5.59
C THR A 154 24.67 12.52 -6.52
N PHE A 155 24.59 12.93 -7.80
CA PHE A 155 23.62 12.39 -8.76
C PHE A 155 23.67 10.87 -8.90
N VAL A 156 24.88 10.29 -8.95
CA VAL A 156 25.07 8.83 -9.09
C VAL A 156 24.58 8.10 -7.85
N GLU A 157 24.77 8.68 -6.66
CA GLU A 157 24.30 8.10 -5.39
C GLU A 157 22.77 8.08 -5.35
N GLU A 158 22.11 9.20 -5.68
CA GLU A 158 20.65 9.31 -5.72
C GLU A 158 20.03 8.34 -6.75
N MET A 159 20.63 8.24 -7.95
CA MET A 159 20.24 7.24 -8.96
C MET A 159 20.39 5.81 -8.45
N THR A 160 21.49 5.53 -7.75
CA THR A 160 21.73 4.19 -7.18
C THR A 160 20.70 3.85 -6.12
N GLN A 161 20.31 4.80 -5.27
CA GLN A 161 19.26 4.59 -4.27
C GLN A 161 17.89 4.35 -4.92
N LEU A 162 17.55 5.13 -5.94
CA LEU A 162 16.33 4.91 -6.70
C LEU A 162 16.33 3.54 -7.39
N ALA A 163 17.45 3.13 -7.98
CA ALA A 163 17.58 1.81 -8.60
C ALA A 163 17.45 0.67 -7.58
N LYS A 164 18.03 0.82 -6.37
CA LYS A 164 17.85 -0.14 -5.26
C LYS A 164 16.39 -0.23 -4.83
N TYR A 165 15.72 0.91 -4.69
CA TYR A 165 14.29 0.95 -4.39
C TYR A 165 13.45 0.25 -5.46
N MET A 166 13.66 0.58 -6.74
CA MET A 166 12.97 -0.07 -7.87
C MET A 166 13.22 -1.58 -7.90
N THR A 167 14.45 -2.01 -7.65
CA THR A 167 14.81 -3.43 -7.59
C THR A 167 14.11 -4.13 -6.42
N THR A 168 13.95 -3.45 -5.29
CA THR A 168 13.25 -3.97 -4.10
C THR A 168 11.78 -4.22 -4.42
N VAL A 169 11.10 -3.22 -4.99
CA VAL A 169 9.67 -3.31 -5.33
C VAL A 169 9.44 -4.32 -6.44
N LEU A 170 10.13 -4.19 -7.58
CA LEU A 170 9.94 -5.09 -8.72
C LEU A 170 10.37 -6.53 -8.40
N GLY A 171 11.44 -6.70 -7.64
CA GLY A 171 11.88 -8.01 -7.16
C GLY A 171 10.87 -8.64 -6.21
N GLY A 172 10.32 -7.87 -5.26
CA GLY A 172 9.27 -8.33 -4.35
C GLY A 172 7.98 -8.71 -5.07
N LEU A 173 7.52 -7.86 -6.00
CA LEU A 173 6.36 -8.16 -6.85
C LEU A 173 6.60 -9.41 -7.70
N GLY A 174 7.79 -9.54 -8.28
CA GLY A 174 8.19 -10.71 -9.07
C GLY A 174 8.20 -11.99 -8.26
N ILE A 175 8.75 -11.97 -7.04
CA ILE A 175 8.74 -13.12 -6.12
C ILE A 175 7.31 -13.47 -5.71
N HIS A 176 6.49 -12.49 -5.33
CA HIS A 176 5.11 -12.74 -4.93
C HIS A 176 4.30 -13.33 -6.10
N PHE A 177 4.46 -12.79 -7.29
CA PHE A 177 3.76 -13.22 -8.50
C PHE A 177 4.23 -14.58 -9.03
N LEU A 178 5.53 -14.88 -9.03
CA LEU A 178 6.10 -16.10 -9.63
C LEU A 178 6.33 -17.23 -8.63
N VAL A 179 6.41 -16.94 -7.34
CA VAL A 179 6.68 -17.94 -6.30
C VAL A 179 5.49 -18.07 -5.35
N THR A 180 5.12 -16.99 -4.66
CA THR A 180 4.11 -17.06 -3.59
C THR A 180 2.74 -17.48 -4.11
N LEU A 181 2.17 -16.78 -5.10
CA LEU A 181 0.85 -17.10 -5.65
C LEU A 181 0.83 -18.48 -6.37
N PRO A 182 1.81 -18.84 -7.21
CA PRO A 182 1.91 -20.18 -7.81
C PRO A 182 2.01 -21.30 -6.78
N LEU A 183 2.77 -21.10 -5.70
CA LEU A 183 2.93 -22.09 -4.64
C LEU A 183 1.59 -22.33 -3.91
N ILE A 184 0.86 -21.27 -3.58
CA ILE A 184 -0.46 -21.38 -2.95
C ILE A 184 -1.43 -22.13 -3.86
N LEU A 185 -1.45 -21.80 -5.15
CA LEU A 185 -2.31 -22.49 -6.13
C LEU A 185 -1.94 -23.97 -6.25
N TRP A 186 -0.65 -24.30 -6.30
CA TRP A 186 -0.19 -25.69 -6.40
C TRP A 186 -0.52 -26.49 -5.13
N ILE A 187 -0.30 -25.94 -3.94
CA ILE A 187 -0.62 -26.64 -2.67
C ILE A 187 -2.12 -26.92 -2.55
N THR A 188 -2.97 -25.96 -2.95
CA THR A 188 -4.42 -26.06 -2.77
C THR A 188 -5.11 -26.86 -3.85
N THR A 189 -4.69 -26.73 -5.11
CA THR A 189 -5.38 -27.34 -6.26
C THR A 189 -4.62 -28.50 -6.90
N LYS A 190 -3.32 -28.63 -6.61
CA LYS A 190 -2.38 -29.55 -7.28
C LYS A 190 -2.33 -29.39 -8.80
N ARG A 191 -2.82 -28.27 -9.35
CA ARG A 191 -2.71 -27.91 -10.76
C ARG A 191 -1.36 -27.25 -11.03
N ASN A 192 -0.92 -27.32 -12.28
CA ASN A 192 0.28 -26.59 -12.72
C ASN A 192 -0.02 -25.08 -12.74
N PRO A 193 0.62 -24.27 -11.89
CA PRO A 193 0.33 -22.84 -11.80
C PRO A 193 0.84 -22.04 -13.00
N TYR A 194 1.92 -22.47 -13.63
CA TYR A 194 2.45 -21.79 -14.82
C TYR A 194 1.56 -22.01 -16.05
N LEU A 195 0.90 -23.17 -16.14
CA LEU A 195 -0.12 -23.41 -17.15
C LEU A 195 -1.35 -22.52 -16.91
N PHE A 196 -1.76 -22.37 -15.64
CA PHE A 196 -2.85 -21.46 -15.28
C PHE A 196 -2.51 -20.00 -15.63
N MET A 197 -1.29 -19.54 -15.34
CA MET A 197 -0.83 -18.21 -15.77
C MET A 197 -0.87 -18.05 -17.29
N LYS A 198 -0.49 -19.08 -18.06
CA LYS A 198 -0.61 -19.06 -19.52
C LYS A 198 -2.06 -18.95 -20.00
N GLN A 199 -3.01 -19.59 -19.32
CA GLN A 199 -4.44 -19.48 -19.62
C GLN A 199 -5.00 -18.07 -19.32
N MET A 200 -4.39 -17.36 -18.37
CA MET A 200 -4.76 -16.00 -17.96
C MET A 200 -3.92 -14.91 -18.65
N PHE A 201 -3.11 -15.26 -19.65
CA PHE A 201 -2.09 -14.37 -20.21
C PHE A 201 -2.66 -13.07 -20.77
N ASP A 202 -3.79 -13.10 -21.47
CA ASP A 202 -4.42 -11.90 -22.05
C ASP A 202 -4.85 -10.92 -20.95
N ALA A 203 -5.41 -11.44 -19.85
CA ALA A 203 -5.76 -10.63 -18.68
C ALA A 203 -4.51 -10.03 -18.01
N LEU A 204 -3.42 -10.80 -17.90
CA LEU A 204 -2.16 -10.31 -17.34
C LEU A 204 -1.55 -9.19 -18.20
N MET A 205 -1.57 -9.32 -19.52
CA MET A 205 -1.07 -8.30 -20.44
C MET A 205 -1.94 -7.04 -20.43
N MET A 206 -3.26 -7.20 -20.37
CA MET A 206 -4.20 -6.08 -20.23
C MET A 206 -3.98 -5.33 -18.91
N ALA A 207 -3.80 -6.04 -17.80
CA ALA A 207 -3.51 -5.43 -16.49
C ALA A 207 -2.19 -4.64 -16.53
N PHE A 208 -1.15 -5.23 -17.11
CA PHE A 208 0.15 -4.59 -17.25
C PHE A 208 0.07 -3.33 -18.13
N SER A 209 -0.68 -3.38 -19.23
CA SER A 209 -0.78 -2.26 -20.18
C SER A 209 -1.70 -1.13 -19.70
N THR A 210 -2.78 -1.44 -18.99
CA THR A 210 -3.76 -0.45 -18.56
C THR A 210 -3.51 0.10 -17.17
N ALA A 211 -2.70 -0.62 -16.37
CA ALA A 211 -2.47 -0.33 -14.95
C ALA A 211 -3.78 -0.17 -14.14
N SER A 212 -4.87 -0.84 -14.56
CA SER A 212 -6.19 -0.73 -13.94
C SER A 212 -6.87 -2.08 -13.74
N SER A 213 -7.11 -2.44 -12.47
CA SER A 213 -7.85 -3.66 -12.10
C SER A 213 -9.30 -3.63 -12.61
N ALA A 214 -9.95 -2.47 -12.54
CA ALA A 214 -11.34 -2.31 -13.00
C ALA A 214 -11.46 -2.45 -14.53
N ALA A 215 -10.53 -1.86 -15.29
CA ALA A 215 -10.51 -1.98 -16.74
C ALA A 215 -10.20 -3.40 -17.23
N THR A 216 -9.46 -4.18 -16.42
CA THR A 216 -9.03 -5.54 -16.77
C THR A 216 -10.02 -6.62 -16.34
N LEU A 217 -10.98 -6.29 -15.48
CA LEU A 217 -11.92 -7.24 -14.91
C LEU A 217 -12.72 -8.03 -15.97
N PRO A 218 -13.28 -7.43 -17.05
CA PRO A 218 -14.01 -8.18 -18.07
C PRO A 218 -13.15 -9.25 -18.76
N VAL A 219 -11.93 -8.89 -19.17
CA VAL A 219 -10.96 -9.82 -19.79
C VAL A 219 -10.55 -10.92 -18.82
N THR A 220 -10.41 -10.58 -17.53
CA THR A 220 -10.09 -11.56 -16.48
C THR A 220 -11.20 -12.59 -16.31
N MET A 221 -12.47 -12.15 -16.28
CA MET A 221 -13.62 -13.07 -16.18
C MET A 221 -13.69 -13.99 -17.41
N GLU A 222 -13.49 -13.44 -18.61
CA GLU A 222 -13.51 -14.21 -19.85
C GLU A 222 -12.41 -15.27 -19.89
N CYS A 223 -11.16 -14.90 -19.57
CA CYS A 223 -10.04 -15.84 -19.50
C CYS A 223 -10.29 -16.93 -18.44
N ALA A 224 -10.82 -16.55 -17.28
CA ALA A 224 -11.11 -17.49 -16.20
C ALA A 224 -12.18 -18.53 -16.60
N GLU A 225 -13.22 -18.10 -17.32
CA GLU A 225 -14.29 -18.98 -17.80
C GLU A 225 -13.84 -19.83 -18.99
N GLN A 226 -13.33 -19.20 -20.04
CA GLN A 226 -13.06 -19.85 -21.32
C GLN A 226 -11.76 -20.65 -21.32
N ASN A 227 -10.68 -20.10 -20.77
CA ASN A 227 -9.34 -20.69 -20.84
C ASN A 227 -9.03 -21.55 -19.60
N ALA A 228 -9.27 -21.01 -18.41
CA ALA A 228 -8.95 -21.68 -17.15
C ALA A 228 -10.06 -22.61 -16.62
N LYS A 229 -11.24 -22.60 -17.27
CA LYS A 229 -12.39 -23.46 -16.95
C LYS A 229 -12.81 -23.38 -15.47
N VAL A 230 -12.79 -22.17 -14.90
CA VAL A 230 -13.25 -21.91 -13.53
C VAL A 230 -14.78 -21.80 -13.52
N SER A 231 -15.41 -22.24 -12.43
CA SER A 231 -16.87 -22.20 -12.34
C SER A 231 -17.40 -20.76 -12.37
N ARG A 232 -18.48 -20.52 -13.11
CA ARG A 232 -19.15 -19.21 -13.22
C ARG A 232 -19.49 -18.61 -11.86
N ARG A 233 -20.00 -19.45 -10.94
CA ARG A 233 -20.31 -19.06 -9.56
C ARG A 233 -19.11 -18.47 -8.81
N SER A 234 -17.91 -19.00 -9.04
CA SER A 234 -16.69 -18.47 -8.44
C SER A 234 -16.26 -17.17 -9.12
N ILE A 235 -16.35 -17.10 -10.45
CA ILE A 235 -15.97 -15.92 -11.25
C ILE A 235 -16.80 -14.70 -10.83
N ASP A 236 -18.13 -14.82 -10.86
CA ASP A 236 -19.07 -13.71 -10.65
C ASP A 236 -19.01 -13.13 -9.23
N PHE A 237 -18.53 -13.91 -8.25
CA PHE A 237 -18.42 -13.47 -6.86
C PHE A 237 -16.99 -13.05 -6.48
N VAL A 238 -16.00 -13.90 -6.80
CA VAL A 238 -14.63 -13.73 -6.29
C VAL A 238 -13.89 -12.66 -7.06
N LEU A 239 -13.99 -12.61 -8.40
CA LEU A 239 -13.22 -11.67 -9.20
C LEU A 239 -13.65 -10.20 -9.02
N PRO A 240 -14.95 -9.85 -9.03
CA PRO A 240 -15.36 -8.46 -8.76
C PRO A 240 -14.99 -8.00 -7.35
N LEU A 241 -15.14 -8.88 -6.35
CA LEU A 241 -14.73 -8.59 -4.98
C LEU A 241 -13.21 -8.42 -4.85
N GLY A 242 -12.45 -9.24 -5.57
CA GLY A 242 -10.99 -9.21 -5.58
C GLY A 242 -10.42 -7.97 -6.25
N ALA A 243 -11.05 -7.48 -7.33
CA ALA A 243 -10.59 -6.30 -8.05
C ALA A 243 -10.55 -5.02 -7.20
N THR A 244 -11.33 -4.98 -6.11
CA THR A 244 -11.39 -3.83 -5.19
C THR A 244 -10.65 -4.06 -3.87
N ILE A 245 -10.73 -5.27 -3.29
CA ILE A 245 -10.21 -5.54 -1.95
C ILE A 245 -8.81 -6.17 -1.98
N ASN A 246 -8.49 -6.97 -3.00
CA ASN A 246 -7.24 -7.73 -3.06
C ASN A 246 -6.14 -6.96 -3.79
N MET A 247 -5.48 -6.07 -3.06
CA MET A 247 -4.41 -5.19 -3.58
C MET A 247 -3.01 -5.58 -3.09
N ASP A 248 -2.62 -6.85 -3.26
CA ASP A 248 -1.31 -7.38 -2.82
C ASP A 248 -0.12 -6.55 -3.33
N GLY A 249 -0.14 -6.16 -4.60
CA GLY A 249 0.94 -5.40 -5.21
C GLY A 249 1.09 -4.00 -4.61
N THR A 250 -0.04 -3.34 -4.33
CA THR A 250 -0.07 -2.04 -3.66
C THR A 250 0.43 -2.15 -2.22
N ALA A 251 -0.02 -3.15 -1.47
CA ALA A 251 0.40 -3.36 -0.09
C ALA A 251 1.91 -3.61 0.04
N LEU A 252 2.48 -4.40 -0.87
CA LEU A 252 3.93 -4.61 -0.95
C LEU A 252 4.67 -3.31 -1.26
N TYR A 253 4.21 -2.57 -2.27
CA TYR A 253 4.80 -1.28 -2.67
C TYR A 253 4.74 -0.25 -1.55
N GLU A 254 3.59 -0.09 -0.89
CA GLU A 254 3.41 0.86 0.22
C GLU A 254 4.27 0.51 1.41
N ALA A 255 4.38 -0.77 1.77
CA ALA A 255 5.28 -1.22 2.84
C ALA A 255 6.75 -0.89 2.51
N ALA A 256 7.20 -1.19 1.29
CA ALA A 256 8.56 -0.87 0.86
C ALA A 256 8.81 0.65 0.78
N ALA A 257 7.82 1.43 0.33
CA ALA A 257 7.88 2.88 0.27
C ALA A 257 8.00 3.51 1.67
N ALA A 258 7.18 3.06 2.61
CA ALA A 258 7.20 3.54 3.99
C ALA A 258 8.56 3.27 4.64
N LEU A 259 9.11 2.06 4.48
CA LEU A 259 10.44 1.71 4.99
C LEU A 259 11.55 2.50 4.30
N PHE A 260 11.44 2.74 2.99
CA PHE A 260 12.42 3.55 2.26
C PHE A 260 12.43 4.99 2.75
N ILE A 261 11.26 5.60 2.92
CA ILE A 261 11.12 6.94 3.49
C ILE A 261 11.70 6.96 4.91
N ALA A 262 11.40 5.97 5.75
CA ALA A 262 11.97 5.86 7.09
C ALA A 262 13.51 5.84 7.08
N ASN A 263 14.13 5.06 6.18
CA ASN A 263 15.58 5.01 6.02
C ASN A 263 16.17 6.34 5.51
N VAL A 264 15.55 6.98 4.53
CA VAL A 264 16.01 8.26 3.96
C VAL A 264 15.95 9.40 5.00
N TYR A 265 14.99 9.34 5.92
CA TYR A 265 14.80 10.32 7.00
C TYR A 265 15.33 9.84 8.38
N ALA A 266 16.11 8.75 8.43
CA ALA A 266 16.73 8.18 9.63
C ALA A 266 15.80 7.94 10.83
N LEU A 267 14.57 7.49 10.58
CA LEU A 267 13.67 7.01 11.64
C LEU A 267 14.02 5.59 12.14
N THR A 268 15.04 4.96 11.56
CA THR A 268 15.66 3.68 11.91
C THR A 268 17.15 3.73 11.64
#